data_AF-A0A7R9R1B7-F1
#
_entry.id   AF-A0A7R9R1B7-F1
#
_cell.length_a   1.000
_cell.length_b   1.000
_cell.length_c   1.000
_cell.angle_alpha   90.00
_cell.angle_beta   90.00
_cell.angle_gamma   90.00
#
_symmetry.space_group_name_H-M   'P 1'
#
loop_
_entity.id
_entity.type
_entity.pdbx_description
1 polymer ?
#
loop_
_entity_poly.entity_id
_entity_poly.type
_entity_poly.pdbx_seq_one_letter_code
_entity_poly.pdbx_strand_id
1 'polypeptide(L)'
;LELLWADEFESETFDRSKWHVLNEWIGGACKGNQLGQLHCNLDNHRNLQLRDGCLAIAATRETSYGAAIDMKYSAAMITTAENWTFGRFEI
;
A
#
# COMPACT_ATOMS: atom_id res chain seq x y z
N LEU A 1 -15.89 -19.45 16.81
CA LEU A 1 -15.35 -18.57 15.74
C LEU A 1 -14.08 -19.22 15.25
N GLU A 2 -13.93 -19.32 13.94
CA GLU A 2 -12.75 -19.88 13.28
C GLU A 2 -11.97 -18.74 12.63
N LEU A 3 -10.65 -18.73 12.78
CA LEU A 3 -9.78 -17.76 12.12
C LEU A 3 -9.51 -18.24 10.69
N LEU A 4 -10.00 -17.52 9.69
CA LEU A 4 -9.85 -17.91 8.29
C LEU A 4 -8.65 -17.26 7.61
N TRP A 5 -8.27 -16.05 8.05
CA TRP A 5 -7.19 -15.28 7.45
C TRP A 5 -6.66 -14.28 8.47
N ALA A 6 -5.33 -14.09 8.49
CA ALA A 6 -4.66 -13.10 9.32
C ALA A 6 -3.29 -12.77 8.74
N ASP A 7 -2.79 -11.58 9.06
CA ASP A 7 -1.39 -11.22 8.92
C ASP A 7 -0.95 -10.48 10.18
N GLU A 8 -0.04 -11.09 10.93
CA GLU A 8 0.52 -10.51 12.15
C GLU A 8 1.72 -9.59 11.84
N PHE A 9 2.16 -9.51 10.57
CA PHE A 9 3.27 -8.66 10.12
C PHE A 9 4.63 -8.89 10.80
N GLU A 10 4.81 -10.06 11.41
CA GLU A 10 6.05 -10.49 12.08
C GLU A 10 7.12 -11.01 11.10
N SER A 11 6.81 -11.13 9.80
CA SER A 11 7.78 -11.55 8.78
C SER A 11 8.75 -10.42 8.44
N GLU A 12 9.98 -10.78 8.03
CA GLU A 12 10.97 -9.80 7.54
C GLU A 12 10.58 -9.18 6.19
N THR A 13 9.71 -9.86 5.43
CA THR A 13 9.29 -9.47 4.08
C THR A 13 7.78 -9.37 3.98
N PHE A 14 7.30 -8.37 3.25
CA PHE A 14 5.88 -8.18 2.96
C PHE A 14 5.29 -9.38 2.19
N ASP A 15 4.23 -9.98 2.72
CA ASP A 15 3.62 -11.18 2.15
C ASP A 15 2.73 -10.83 0.94
N ARG A 16 3.32 -10.89 -0.25
CA ARG A 16 2.63 -10.67 -1.53
C ARG A 16 1.65 -11.77 -1.94
N SER A 17 1.62 -12.90 -1.21
CA SER A 17 0.58 -13.91 -1.41
C SER A 17 -0.73 -13.51 -0.71
N LYS A 18 -0.63 -12.72 0.36
CA LYS A 18 -1.77 -12.20 1.13
C LYS A 18 -2.26 -10.84 0.66
N TRP A 19 -1.37 -10.01 0.14
CA TRP A 19 -1.66 -8.62 -0.19
C TRP A 19 -1.26 -8.24 -1.62
N HIS A 20 -2.12 -7.49 -2.28
CA HIS A 20 -1.80 -6.74 -3.48
C HIS A 20 -1.46 -5.30 -3.13
N VAL A 21 -0.38 -4.78 -3.70
CA VAL A 21 0.03 -3.38 -3.55
C VAL A 21 -0.36 -2.63 -4.82
N LEU A 22 -1.12 -1.55 -4.66
CA LEU A 22 -1.46 -0.70 -5.79
C LEU A 22 -0.24 0.15 -6.18
N ASN A 23 0.15 0.07 -7.46
CA ASN A 23 1.16 0.96 -8.05
C ASN A 23 0.55 1.78 -9.18
N GLU A 24 0.37 3.07 -8.95
CA GLU A 24 -0.24 4.01 -9.90
C GLU A 24 0.80 4.68 -10.81
N TRP A 25 2.09 4.39 -10.59
CA TRP A 25 3.18 4.90 -11.40
C TRP A 25 3.38 4.06 -12.67
N ILE A 26 2.88 4.57 -13.79
CA ILE A 26 2.88 3.87 -15.08
C ILE A 26 3.35 4.82 -16.17
N GLY A 27 4.32 4.37 -16.99
CA GLY A 27 4.82 5.15 -18.13
C GLY A 27 5.47 6.48 -17.71
N GLY A 28 6.03 6.53 -16.49
CA GLY A 28 6.65 7.74 -15.96
C GLY A 28 5.66 8.83 -15.63
N ALA A 29 4.46 8.51 -15.13
CA ALA A 29 3.55 9.47 -14.52
C ALA A 29 2.60 8.74 -13.56
N CYS A 30 1.99 9.48 -12.63
CA CYS A 30 0.91 8.94 -11.82
C CYS A 30 -0.39 8.90 -12.64
N LYS A 31 -0.94 7.70 -12.89
CA LYS A 31 -2.13 7.50 -13.75
C LYS A 31 -3.39 7.08 -12.99
N GLY A 32 -3.26 6.76 -11.71
CA GLY A 32 -4.38 6.55 -10.80
C GLY A 32 -4.53 7.78 -9.90
N ASN A 33 -5.62 8.52 -10.08
CA ASN A 33 -6.18 9.28 -8.97
C ASN A 33 -7.66 8.94 -8.98
N GLN A 34 -8.11 8.30 -7.91
CA GLN A 34 -9.52 8.24 -7.63
C GLN A 34 -9.86 9.52 -6.87
N LEU A 35 -10.71 10.38 -7.45
CA LEU A 35 -11.46 11.40 -6.71
C LEU A 35 -10.62 12.47 -5.98
N GLY A 36 -9.77 13.22 -6.68
CA GLY A 36 -9.19 14.47 -6.13
C GLY A 36 -8.14 14.27 -5.02
N GLN A 37 -7.53 13.08 -4.96
CA GLN A 37 -6.41 12.79 -4.08
C GLN A 37 -5.16 13.60 -4.47
N LEU A 38 -4.39 14.01 -3.46
CA LEU A 38 -3.16 14.80 -3.62
C LEU A 38 -1.87 13.94 -3.68
N HIS A 39 -2.01 12.62 -3.63
CA HIS A 39 -0.89 11.67 -3.58
C HIS A 39 -0.98 10.61 -4.69
N CYS A 40 0.16 10.03 -5.03
CA CYS A 40 0.26 8.83 -5.86
C CYS A 40 0.51 7.59 -4.98
N ASN A 41 -0.25 6.51 -5.16
CA ASN A 41 0.05 5.24 -4.49
C ASN A 41 1.20 4.52 -5.21
N LEU A 42 2.23 4.20 -4.45
CA LEU A 42 3.47 3.62 -4.95
C LEU A 42 3.81 2.34 -4.17
N ASP A 43 4.18 1.29 -4.91
CA ASP A 43 4.79 0.09 -4.35
C ASP A 43 6.28 0.34 -4.13
N ASN A 44 6.62 1.03 -3.04
CA ASN A 44 8.00 1.28 -2.65
C ASN A 44 8.20 1.25 -1.14
N HIS A 45 9.44 0.99 -0.73
CA HIS A 45 9.81 0.86 0.68
C HIS A 45 9.62 2.15 1.49
N ARG A 46 9.53 3.36 0.91
CA ARG A 46 9.29 4.57 1.71
C ARG A 46 7.83 4.70 2.14
N ASN A 47 6.92 4.12 1.37
CA ASN A 47 5.49 4.20 1.62
C ASN A 47 4.91 2.93 2.25
N LEU A 48 5.57 1.79 2.09
CA LEU A 48 5.15 0.49 2.62
C LEU A 48 6.35 -0.25 3.23
N GLN A 49 6.30 -0.52 4.53
CA GLN A 49 7.32 -1.30 5.24
C GLN A 49 6.69 -2.24 6.27
N LEU A 50 7.40 -3.32 6.59
CA LEU A 50 7.21 -4.03 7.85
C LEU A 50 8.28 -3.53 8.81
N ARG A 51 7.89 -3.13 10.02
CA ARG A 51 8.80 -2.64 11.04
C ARG A 51 8.24 -2.95 12.42
N ASP A 52 9.09 -3.52 13.27
CA ASP A 52 8.80 -3.77 14.69
C ASP A 52 7.51 -4.58 14.90
N GLY A 53 7.26 -5.62 14.06
CA GLY A 53 6.05 -6.45 14.11
C GLY A 53 4.79 -5.76 13.55
N CYS A 54 4.94 -4.65 12.83
CA CYS A 54 3.81 -3.88 12.32
C CYS A 54 3.95 -3.58 10.83
N LEU A 55 2.80 -3.51 10.16
CA LEU A 55 2.67 -2.85 8.87
C LEU A 55 2.73 -1.33 9.03
N ALA A 56 3.70 -0.69 8.38
CA ALA A 56 3.83 0.76 8.29
C ALA A 56 3.45 1.24 6.89
N ILE A 57 2.34 2.00 6.81
CA ILE A 57 1.93 2.73 5.62
C ILE A 57 2.20 4.22 5.85
N ALA A 58 3.07 4.82 5.03
CA ALA A 58 3.52 6.19 5.20
C ALA A 58 3.14 7.09 4.03
N ALA A 59 2.52 8.22 4.33
CA ALA A 59 2.38 9.34 3.40
C ALA A 59 3.66 10.19 3.42
N THR A 60 4.28 10.37 2.27
CA THR A 60 5.57 11.07 2.14
C THR A 60 5.42 12.29 1.24
N ARG A 61 6.03 13.41 1.63
CA ARG A 61 6.17 14.58 0.75
C ARG A 61 7.34 14.36 -0.20
N GLU A 62 7.09 14.42 -1.49
CA GLU A 62 8.10 14.21 -2.52
C GLU A 62 8.78 15.53 -2.87
N THR A 63 10.12 15.53 -2.85
CA THR A 63 10.93 16.71 -3.20
C THR A 63 11.72 16.52 -4.49
N SER A 64 11.92 15.28 -4.96
CA SER A 64 12.86 15.02 -6.07
C SER A 64 12.74 13.65 -6.75
N TYR A 65 11.55 13.02 -6.79
CA TYR A 65 11.39 11.82 -7.61
C TYR A 65 11.29 12.21 -9.09
N GLY A 66 12.13 11.60 -9.93
CA GLY A 66 12.39 11.96 -11.31
C GLY A 66 11.14 12.36 -12.10
N ALA A 67 11.19 13.58 -12.62
CA ALA A 67 10.46 14.13 -13.77
C ALA A 67 8.91 14.04 -13.86
N ALA A 68 8.16 13.35 -12.98
CA ALA A 68 6.73 13.20 -13.26
C ALA A 68 5.77 12.83 -12.11
N ILE A 69 6.15 13.01 -10.84
CA ILE A 69 5.09 13.10 -9.84
C ILE A 69 4.57 14.53 -9.92
N ASP A 70 3.57 14.76 -10.77
CA ASP A 70 2.75 16.00 -10.72
C ASP A 70 2.11 16.19 -9.32
N MET A 71 2.11 15.13 -8.51
CA MET A 71 1.65 15.13 -7.13
C MET A 71 2.80 15.36 -6.14
N LYS A 72 2.54 16.20 -5.14
CA LYS A 72 3.53 16.57 -4.11
C LYS A 72 3.71 15.50 -3.04
N TYR A 73 2.90 14.45 -3.08
CA TYR A 73 2.84 13.42 -2.07
C TYR A 73 2.80 12.02 -2.69
N SER A 74 3.30 11.04 -1.95
CA SER A 74 3.15 9.61 -2.24
C SER A 74 2.57 8.90 -1.02
N ALA A 75 1.92 7.77 -1.24
CA ALA A 75 1.45 6.87 -0.19
C ALA A 75 1.53 5.41 -0.68
N ALA A 76 1.01 4.48 0.11
CA ALA A 76 0.77 3.11 -0.33
C ALA A 76 -0.68 2.73 -0.04
N MET A 77 -1.22 1.90 -0.91
CA MET A 77 -2.53 1.27 -0.75
C MET A 77 -2.36 -0.23 -0.96
N ILE A 78 -2.93 -1.02 -0.06
CA ILE A 78 -2.94 -2.47 -0.16
C ILE A 78 -4.36 -3.01 -0.08
N THR A 79 -4.59 -4.12 -0.76
CA THR A 79 -5.84 -4.87 -0.69
C THR A 79 -5.51 -6.34 -0.46
N THR A 80 -6.38 -7.07 0.23
CA THR A 80 -6.22 -8.52 0.36
C THR A 80 -6.26 -9.19 -1.01
N ALA A 81 -5.50 -10.28 -1.19
CA ALA A 81 -5.55 -11.13 -2.38
C ALA A 81 -6.79 -12.03 -2.42
N GLU A 82 -7.46 -12.17 -1.28
CA GLU A 82 -8.67 -12.96 -1.09
C GLU A 82 -9.89 -12.06 -0.84
N ASN A 83 -11.08 -12.64 -1.04
CA ASN A 83 -12.37 -11.99 -0.82
C ASN A 83 -13.26 -12.90 0.02
N TRP A 84 -14.06 -12.31 0.90
CA TRP A 84 -15.01 -13.05 1.75
C TRP A 84 -16.40 -12.46 1.66
N THR A 85 -17.41 -13.31 1.83
CA THR A 85 -18.80 -12.89 2.04
C THR A 85 -19.17 -13.25 3.47
N PHE A 86 -19.51 -12.24 4.28
CA PHE A 86 -19.66 -12.31 5.74
C PHE A 86 -18.34 -12.51 6.50
N GLY A 87 -18.36 -12.22 7.82
CA GLY A 87 -17.22 -12.41 8.69
C GLY A 87 -17.18 -11.42 9.85
N ARG A 88 -16.13 -11.54 10.66
CA ARG A 88 -15.71 -10.54 11.64
C ARG A 88 -14.29 -10.12 11.25
N PHE A 89 -14.09 -8.82 11.09
CA PHE A 89 -12.80 -8.24 10.72
C PHE A 89 -12.25 -7.50 11.94
N GLU A 90 -10.99 -7.78 12.27
CA GLU A 90 -10.21 -7.06 13.26
C GLU A 90 -8.95 -6.58 12.55
N ILE A 91 -8.62 -5.31 12.77
CA ILE A 91 -7.47 -4.62 12.19
C ILE A 91 -6.75 -3.91 13.32
#